data_AF-A0A2G6KFT6-F1
#
_entry.id   AF-A0A2G6KFT6-F1
#
_cell.length_a   1.000
_cell.length_b   1.000
_cell.length_c   1.000
_cell.angle_alpha   90.00
_cell.angle_beta   90.00
_cell.angle_gamma   90.00
#
_symmetry.space_group_name_H-M   'P 1'
#
loop_
_entity.id
_entity.type
_entity.pdbx_description
1 polymer ?
#
loop_
_entity_poly.entity_id
_entity_poly.type
_entity_poly.pdbx_seq_one_letter_code
_entity_poly.pdbx_strand_id
1 'polypeptide(L)' 'KASFDEDKLQQNFRAVLDELQRAKPASAKGRYIKKITVSATMGPGVRMDTGRLRPESD' A
#
# COMPACT_ATOMS: atom_id res chain seq x y z
N LYS A 1 3.84 -8.61 11.78
CA LYS A 1 4.49 -9.86 12.22
C LYS A 1 4.94 -10.63 10.97
N ALA A 2 6.04 -11.38 11.05
CA ALA A 2 6.49 -12.23 9.95
C ALA A 2 5.61 -13.50 9.78
N SER A 3 4.84 -13.86 10.81
CA SER A 3 4.00 -15.08 10.86
C SER A 3 2.58 -14.88 10.33
N PHE A 4 2.31 -13.87 9.51
CA PHE A 4 0.99 -13.68 8.92
C PHE A 4 0.88 -14.49 7.63
N ASP A 5 -0.27 -15.13 7.42
CA ASP A 5 -0.62 -15.75 6.16
C ASP A 5 -0.69 -14.69 5.05
N GLU A 6 -0.43 -15.11 3.81
CA GLU A 6 -0.36 -14.23 2.65
C GLU A 6 -1.65 -13.42 2.46
N ASP A 7 -2.81 -14.06 2.63
CA ASP A 7 -4.12 -13.41 2.50
C ASP A 7 -4.32 -12.29 3.52
N LYS A 8 -3.87 -12.52 4.77
CA LYS A 8 -3.95 -11.51 5.84
C LYS A 8 -3.01 -10.36 5.56
N LEU A 9 -1.83 -10.61 4.99
CA LEU A 9 -0.90 -9.54 4.60
C LEU A 9 -1.49 -8.68 3.49
N GLN A 10 -2.12 -9.28 2.48
CA GLN A 10 -2.79 -8.54 1.40
C GLN A 10 -3.97 -7.71 1.93
N GLN A 11 -4.82 -8.28 2.79
CA GLN A 11 -5.94 -7.56 3.39
C GLN A 11 -5.48 -6.37 4.24
N ASN A 12 -4.48 -6.56 5.10
CA ASN A 12 -3.92 -5.47 5.91
C ASN A 12 -3.33 -4.36 5.03
N PHE A 13 -2.63 -4.73 3.96
CA PHE A 13 -2.06 -3.76 3.04
C PHE A 13 -3.13 -2.93 2.30
N ARG A 14 -4.21 -3.57 1.84
CA ARG A 14 -5.36 -2.88 1.23
C ARG A 14 -6.05 -1.94 2.21
N ALA A 15 -6.31 -2.40 3.43
CA ALA A 15 -6.94 -1.58 4.47
C ALA A 15 -6.15 -0.29 4.76
N VAL A 16 -4.83 -0.38 4.83
CA VAL A 16 -3.95 0.79 5.02
C VAL A 16 -4.01 1.74 3.82
N LEU A 17 -4.05 1.20 2.60
CA LEU A 17 -4.17 2.03 1.39
C LEU A 17 -5.50 2.78 1.33
N ASP A 18 -6.60 2.12 1.66
CA ASP A 18 -7.92 2.72 1.66
C ASP A 18 -8.02 3.85 2.71
N GLU A 19 -7.47 3.60 3.90
CA GLU A 19 -7.42 4.62 4.96
C GLU A 19 -6.53 5.81 4.56
N LEU A 20 -5.39 5.57 3.89
CA LEU A 20 -4.54 6.65 3.36
C LEU A 20 -5.21 7.45 2.24
N GLN A 21 -6.03 6.80 1.40
CA GLN A 21 -6.83 7.51 0.40
C GLN A 21 -7.90 8.37 1.05
N ARG A 22 -8.57 7.86 2.09
CA ARG A 22 -9.57 8.60 2.87
C ARG A 22 -8.96 9.77 3.64
N ALA A 23 -7.75 9.58 4.16
CA ALA A 23 -6.99 10.62 4.85
C ALA A 23 -6.44 11.70 3.89
N LYS A 24 -6.57 11.53 2.57
CA LYS A 24 -6.15 12.54 1.59
C LYS A 24 -6.94 13.84 1.82
N PRO A 25 -6.28 14.96 2.19
CA PRO A 25 -6.98 16.22 2.37
C PRO A 25 -7.46 16.77 1.02
N ALA A 26 -8.64 17.38 0.99
CA ALA A 26 -9.23 17.95 -0.23
C ALA A 26 -8.36 19.04 -0.90
N SER A 27 -7.47 19.68 -0.13
CA SER A 27 -6.50 20.66 -0.62
C SER A 27 -5.29 20.04 -1.34
N ALA A 28 -5.06 18.73 -1.21
CA ALA A 28 -3.94 18.04 -1.85
C ALA A 28 -4.22 17.82 -3.35
N LYS A 29 -3.82 18.80 -4.17
CA LYS A 29 -3.81 18.68 -5.62
C LYS A 29 -2.72 17.70 -6.07
N GLY A 30 -3.09 16.74 -6.92
CA GLY A 30 -2.17 15.78 -7.52
C GLY A 30 -2.06 14.41 -6.80
N ARG A 31 -0.94 13.73 -7.03
CA ARG A 31 -0.70 12.35 -6.56
C ARG A 31 -0.24 12.37 -5.09
N TYR A 32 -1.12 11.91 -4.20
CA TYR A 32 -0.87 11.86 -2.76
C TYR A 32 0.18 10.80 -2.38
N ILE A 33 0.10 9.61 -2.99
CA ILE A 33 1.05 8.52 -2.76
C ILE A 33 2.10 8.49 -3.88
N LYS A 34 3.35 8.81 -3.56
CA LYS A 34 4.45 8.87 -4.56
C LYS A 34 5.14 7.54 -4.78
N LYS A 35 5.39 6.77 -3.71
CA LYS A 35 6.10 5.48 -3.75
C LYS A 35 5.65 4.62 -2.58
N ILE A 36 5.63 3.31 -2.78
CA ILE A 36 5.37 2.33 -1.73
C ILE A 36 6.56 1.37 -1.70
N THR A 37 7.11 1.17 -0.51
CA THR A 37 8.22 0.23 -0.28
C THR A 37 7.85 -0.61 0.94
N VAL A 38 7.97 -1.92 0.82
CA VAL A 38 7.72 -2.87 1.91
C VAL A 38 9.07 -3.44 2.35
N SER A 39 9.37 -3.39 3.64
CA SER A 39 10.60 -3.93 4.21
C SER A 39 10.32 -4.71 5.49
N ALA A 40 11.11 -5.75 5.73
CA ALA A 40 11.20 -6.37 7.04
C ALA A 40 12.08 -5.50 7.98
N THR A 41 11.96 -5.70 9.30
CA THR A 41 12.67 -4.90 10.32
C THR A 41 14.18 -4.84 10.10
N MET A 42 14.79 -5.90 9.57
CA MET A 42 16.22 -5.99 9.26
C MET A 42 16.46 -6.51 7.83
N GLY A 43 15.57 -6.18 6.89
CA GLY A 43 15.64 -6.67 5.51
C GLY A 43 15.71 -5.55 4.47
N PRO A 44 16.19 -5.85 3.26
CA PRO A 44 16.14 -4.89 2.16
C PRO A 44 14.68 -4.53 1.83
N GLY A 45 14.46 -3.28 1.43
CA GLY A 45 13.14 -2.81 1.02
C GLY A 45 12.82 -3.20 -0.42
N VAL A 46 11.67 -3.84 -0.62
CA VAL A 46 11.13 -4.15 -1.95
C VAL A 46 10.22 -3.02 -2.38
N ARG A 47 10.53 -2.39 -3.51
CA ARG A 47 9.68 -1.34 -4.08
C ARG A 47 8.48 -1.98 -4.77
N MET A 48 7.29 -1.53 -4.38
CA MET A 48 6.05 -2.01 -4.97
C MET A 48 5.63 -1.12 -6.13
N ASP A 49 5.10 -1.73 -7.19
CA ASP A 49 4.51 -1.01 -8.30
C ASP A 49 3.13 -0.50 -7.92
N THR A 50 3.00 0.83 -7.80
CA THR A 50 1.75 1.50 -7.48
C THR A 50 0.72 1.46 -8.62
N GLY A 51 1.14 1.14 -9.84
CA GLY A 51 0.26 1.01 -11.01
C GLY A 51 -0.62 -0.23 -10.97
N ARG A 52 -0.09 -1.35 -10.45
CA ARG A 52 -0.79 -2.63 -10.27
C ARG A 52 -1.69 -2.71 -9.03
N LEU A 53 -1.73 -1.65 -8.23
CA LEU A 53 -2.56 -1.59 -7.01
C LEU A 53 -3.99 -1.14 -7.26
N ARG A 54 -4.31 -0.71 -8.49
CA ARG A 54 -5.70 -0.57 -8.90
C ARG A 54 -6.23 -1.99 -9.13
N PRO A 55 -7.39 -2.38 -8.57
CA PRO A 55 -8.00 -3.62 -8.97
C PRO A 55 -8.12 -3.60 -10.50
N GLU A 56 -7.62 -4.65 -11.15
CA GLU A 56 -7.95 -4.92 -12.55
C GLU A 56 -9.47 -4.78 -12.67
N SER A 57 -9.87 -3.80 -13.47
CA SER A 57 -11.25 -3.65 -13.89
C SER A 57 -11.44 -4.67 -15.01
N ASP A 58 -11.89 -5.86 -14.62
CA ASP A 58 -12.90 -6.55 -15.43
C ASP A 58 -14.27 -5.98 -15.03
#